data_AF-M8DLU0-F1
#
_entry.id   AF-M8DLU0-F1
#
_cell.length_a   1.000
_cell.length_b   1.000
_cell.length_c   1.000
_cell.angle_alpha   90.00
_cell.angle_beta   90.00
_cell.angle_gamma   90.00
#
_symmetry.space_group_name_H-M   'P 1'
#
loop_
_entity.id
_entity.type
_entity.pdbx_description
1 polymer ?
#
loop_
_entity_poly.entity_id
_entity_poly.type
_entity_poly.pdbx_seq_one_letter_code
_entity_poly.pdbx_strand_id
1 'polypeptide(L)' 'MEIHIRTDAGIAARLNKEIVRHGISKYYVRPLEQDQVEFVFLSLSEHQQKLLSYTLKKYSYIASMIR' A
#
# COMPACT_ATOMS: atom_id res chain seq x y z
N MET A 1 3.63 14.17 -1.63
CA MET A 1 3.48 13.38 -0.39
C MET A 1 3.51 11.92 -0.78
N GLU A 2 4.46 11.17 -0.23
CA GLU A 2 4.61 9.75 -0.48
C GLU A 2 3.90 8.98 0.65
N ILE A 3 3.33 7.82 0.33
CA ILE A 3 2.75 6.92 1.35
C ILE A 3 3.52 5.62 1.29
N HIS A 4 4.00 5.17 2.46
CA HIS A 4 4.77 3.95 2.61
C HIS A 4 3.94 2.94 3.39
N ILE A 5 3.86 1.70 2.88
CA ILE A 5 3.12 0.62 3.53
C ILE A 5 4.00 -0.62 3.56
N ARG A 6 4.31 -1.09 4.76
CA ARG A 6 5.08 -2.32 4.97
C ARG A 6 4.16 -3.49 5.29
N THR A 7 4.46 -4.65 4.73
CA THR A 7 3.68 -5.87 4.90
C THR A 7 4.51 -7.09 4.54
N ASP A 8 4.13 -8.27 5.03
CA ASP A 8 4.72 -9.54 4.63
C ASP A 8 4.50 -9.84 3.14
N ALA A 9 5.46 -10.49 2.50
CA ALA A 9 5.41 -10.86 1.09
C ALA A 9 4.15 -11.70 0.73
N GLY A 10 3.73 -12.59 1.63
CA GLY A 10 2.52 -13.41 1.44
C GLY A 10 1.23 -12.57 1.37
N ILE A 11 1.17 -11.45 2.08
CA ILE A 11 -0.01 -10.59 2.11
C ILE A 11 0.11 -9.48 1.06
N ALA A 12 1.33 -9.07 0.72
CA ALA A 12 1.62 -8.14 -0.38
C ALA A 12 0.94 -8.55 -1.69
N ALA A 13 0.97 -9.84 -2.04
CA ALA A 13 0.31 -10.32 -3.25
C ALA A 13 -1.22 -10.08 -3.24
N ARG A 14 -1.87 -10.21 -2.07
CA ARG A 14 -3.31 -9.93 -1.92
C ARG A 14 -3.59 -8.44 -1.94
N LEU A 15 -2.81 -7.65 -1.21
CA LEU A 15 -2.91 -6.21 -1.16
C LEU A 15 -2.73 -5.58 -2.56
N ASN A 16 -1.75 -6.07 -3.33
CA ASN A 16 -1.49 -5.63 -4.69
C ASN A 16 -2.70 -5.82 -5.63
N LYS A 17 -3.42 -6.95 -5.50
CA LYS A 17 -4.63 -7.21 -6.30
C LYS A 17 -5.74 -6.20 -5.99
N GLU A 18 -5.96 -5.86 -4.72
CA GLU A 18 -6.98 -4.89 -4.34
C GLU A 18 -6.61 -3.45 -4.77
N ILE A 19 -5.35 -3.06 -4.62
CA ILE A 19 -4.85 -1.75 -5.08
C ILE A 19 -5.10 -1.55 -6.57
N VAL A 20 -4.75 -2.56 -7.39
CA VAL A 20 -4.98 -2.53 -8.84
C VAL A 20 -6.47 -2.49 -9.16
N ARG A 21 -7.31 -3.26 -8.44
CA ARG A 21 -8.77 -3.22 -8.59
C ARG A 21 -9.36 -1.84 -8.29
N HIS A 22 -8.76 -1.09 -7.38
CA HIS A 22 -9.15 0.29 -7.07
C HIS A 22 -8.58 1.33 -8.05
N GLY A 23 -7.90 0.91 -9.12
CA GLY A 23 -7.36 1.82 -10.14
C GLY A 23 -6.19 2.68 -9.63
N ILE A 24 -5.53 2.27 -8.54
CA ILE A 24 -4.34 2.93 -8.05
C ILE A 24 -3.14 2.33 -8.79
N SER A 25 -2.52 3.10 -9.67
CA SER A 25 -1.42 2.63 -10.54
C SER A 25 -0.07 3.30 -10.27
N LYS A 26 -0.05 4.41 -9.52
CA LYS A 26 1.16 5.18 -9.22
C LYS A 26 1.82 4.69 -7.93
N TYR A 27 2.39 3.50 -7.97
CA TYR A 27 3.17 2.96 -6.86
C TYR A 27 4.23 1.99 -7.38
N TYR A 28 5.23 1.74 -6.55
CA TYR A 28 6.17 0.64 -6.74
C TYR A 28 6.29 -0.17 -5.46
N VAL A 29 6.76 -1.41 -5.59
CA VAL A 29 7.00 -2.31 -4.47
C VAL A 29 8.50 -2.56 -4.40
N ARG A 30 9.08 -2.40 -3.21
CA ARG A 30 10.48 -2.77 -2.96
C ARG A 30 10.55 -3.86 -1.89
N PRO A 31 11.43 -4.87 -2.05
CA PRO A 31 11.68 -5.85 -1.01
C PRO A 31 12.39 -5.19 0.19
N LEU A 32 12.11 -5.69 1.38
CA LEU A 32 12.82 -5.40 2.62
C LEU A 32 13.38 -6.72 3.18
N GLU A 33 14.15 -6.64 4.28
CA GLU A 33 14.61 -7.84 4.98
C GLU A 33 13.45 -8.58 5.67
N GLN A 34 13.69 -9.83 6.09
CA GLN A 34 12.75 -10.63 6.88
C GLN A 34 11.38 -10.88 6.19
N ASP A 35 11.40 -11.17 4.89
CA ASP A 35 10.19 -11.46 4.09
C ASP A 35 9.16 -10.31 4.08
N GLN A 36 9.61 -9.09 4.40
CA GLN A 36 8.80 -7.88 4.29
C GLN A 36 8.95 -7.24 2.91
N VAL A 37 7.92 -6.51 2.51
CA VAL A 37 7.96 -5.62 1.35
C VAL A 37 7.38 -4.27 1.72
N GLU A 38 7.76 -3.24 0.98
CA GLU A 38 7.20 -1.91 1.12
C GLU A 38 6.56 -1.45 -0.19
N PHE A 39 5.29 -1.06 -0.12
CA PHE A 39 4.61 -0.33 -1.17
C PHE A 39 4.87 1.16 -0.97
N VAL A 40 5.36 1.82 -2.02
CA VAL A 40 5.57 3.27 -2.05
C VAL A 40 4.63 3.87 -3.08
N PHE A 41 3.65 4.65 -2.61
CA PHE A 41 2.68 5.31 -3.45
C PHE A 41 3.09 6.75 -3.71
N LEU A 42 3.09 7.13 -4.99
CA LEU A 42 3.52 8.44 -5.46
C LEU A 42 2.31 9.28 -5.85
N SER A 43 2.17 10.45 -5.22
CA SER A 43 1.22 11.49 -5.66
C SER A 43 -0.23 11.00 -5.83
N LEU A 44 -0.77 10.32 -4.80
CA LEU A 44 -2.16 9.90 -4.76
C LEU A 44 -3.11 11.10 -4.60
N SER A 45 -4.21 11.11 -5.37
CA SER A 45 -5.31 12.05 -5.14
C SER A 45 -5.99 11.78 -3.80
N GLU A 46 -6.72 12.74 -3.26
CA GLU A 46 -7.47 12.55 -2.00
C GLU A 46 -8.45 11.36 -2.08
N HIS A 47 -9.07 11.16 -3.24
CA HIS A 47 -9.96 10.03 -3.47
C HIS A 47 -9.20 8.70 -3.39
N GLN A 48 -8.03 8.61 -4.03
CA GLN A 48 -7.18 7.42 -3.99
C GLN A 48 -6.64 7.15 -2.58
N GLN A 49 -6.29 8.19 -1.82
CA GLN A 49 -5.88 8.07 -0.43
C GLN A 49 -7.00 7.50 0.46
N LYS A 50 -8.25 7.94 0.25
CA LYS A 50 -9.41 7.39 0.96
C LYS A 50 -9.67 5.92 0.63
N LEU A 51 -9.59 5.55 -0.65
CA LEU A 51 -9.74 4.15 -1.09
C LEU A 51 -8.63 3.26 -0.52
N LEU A 52 -7.39 3.75 -0.54
CA LEU A 52 -6.25 3.05 0.03
C LEU A 52 -6.42 2.86 1.54
N SER A 53 -6.80 3.92 2.27
CA SER A 53 -7.08 3.85 3.72
C SER A 53 -8.16 2.82 4.04
N TYR A 54 -9.25 2.78 3.26
CA TYR A 54 -10.31 1.79 3.42
C TYR A 54 -9.82 0.37 3.18
N THR A 55 -9.03 0.17 2.12
CA THR A 55 -8.41 -1.12 1.79
C THR A 55 -7.55 -1.61 2.95
N LEU A 56 -6.67 -0.75 3.48
CA LEU A 56 -5.74 -1.12 4.55
C LEU A 56 -6.45 -1.45 5.87
N LYS A 57 -7.52 -0.74 6.21
CA LYS A 57 -8.36 -1.05 7.39
C LYS A 57 -8.93 -2.48 7.32
N LYS A 58 -9.34 -2.93 6.13
CA LYS A 58 -9.87 -4.29 5.92
C LYS A 58 -8.84 -5.39 6.23
N TYR A 59 -7.56 -5.07 6.09
CA TYR A 59 -6.46 -5.99 6.35
C TYR A 59 -5.74 -5.69 7.68
N SER A 60 -6.32 -4.88 8.56
CA SER A 60 -5.74 -4.45 9.85
C SER A 60 -4.34 -3.85 9.72
N TYR A 61 -3.98 -3.30 8.56
CA TYR A 61 -2.67 -2.67 8.36
C TYR A 61 -2.64 -1.28 8.95
N ILE A 62 -1.71 -1.06 9.87
CA ILE A 62 -1.32 0.29 10.29
C ILE A 62 -0.49 0.86 9.15
N ALA A 63 -1.13 1.66 8.30
CA ALA A 63 -0.42 2.51 7.35
C ALA A 63 0.42 3.50 8.18
N SER A 64 1.71 3.23 8.35
CA SER A 64 2.62 4.24 8.88
C SER A 64 2.81 5.29 7.79
N MET A 65 1.98 6.33 7.81
CA MET A 65 2.20 7.55 7.06
C MET A 65 3.48 8.20 7.60
N ILE A 66 4.63 7.82 7.06
CA ILE A 66 5.88 8.54 7.24
C ILE A 66 5.82 9.68 6.23
N ARG A 67 5.66 10.91 6.75
CA ARG A 67 5.62 12.15 5.97
C ARG A 67 7.01 12.69 5.69
#